data_AF-A0A4S4H9E3-F1
#
_entry.id   AF-A0A4S4H9E3-F1
#
_cell.length_a   1.000
_cell.length_b   1.000
_cell.length_c   1.000
_cell.angle_alpha   90.00
_cell.angle_beta   90.00
_cell.angle_gamma   90.00
#
_symmetry.space_group_name_H-M   'P 1'
#
loop_
_entity.id
_entity.type
_entity.pdbx_description
1 polymer ?
#
loop_
_entity_poly.entity_id
_entity_poly.type
_entity_poly.pdbx_seq_one_letter_code
_entity_poly.pdbx_strand_id
1 'polypeptide(L)'
;MKSIRIFTLAALASLTMLLPETSYSQEEKPDTILHITTPSKVVVTENASGSKVEVRSLTDDEELIASVFTGYSSESSVSSKSREGFLNSWWYNRNLLNVEENQGSHWGVSLDGVCIGLTNALDQTPEGGLQWSKSFEISWLSCLNVYYEFSRSRISLGLGFDWRNYKVTTSGRALVANADKGIGWGNYPGNSEGRFSRLKVFSLQLPLLYEWDVPKSSLTFKAGPIMNFNTYASLKSVWDDEDGNRHESFTKEIEPRRFTVDFFASLSFCKAIGLYVRYSPMKVMDAPTGLNFRPLTVGVTLGI
;
A
#
# COMPACT_ATOMS: atom_id res chain seq x y z
N MET A 1 2.88 -24.32 89.76
CA MET A 1 3.65 -25.47 90.29
C MET A 1 5.09 -25.33 89.86
N LYS A 2 6.01 -25.35 90.85
CA LYS A 2 7.49 -25.41 90.81
C LYS A 2 8.18 -24.22 90.11
N SER A 3 8.72 -23.21 90.83
CA SER A 3 9.92 -23.17 91.69
C SER A 3 11.19 -23.62 90.93
N ILE A 4 12.22 -22.78 90.77
CA ILE A 4 13.42 -22.63 91.63
C ILE A 4 14.30 -21.61 90.84
N ARG A 5 14.79 -20.45 91.31
CA ARG A 5 15.53 -20.00 92.50
C ARG A 5 17.00 -20.48 92.62
N ILE A 6 17.90 -19.57 92.19
CA ILE A 6 19.16 -19.12 92.81
C ILE A 6 20.43 -19.98 92.62
N PHE A 7 21.51 -19.35 92.14
CA PHE A 7 22.82 -19.10 92.80
C PHE A 7 23.96 -19.06 91.76
N THR A 8 24.50 -17.90 91.37
CA THR A 8 25.60 -17.10 91.96
C THR A 8 27.03 -17.57 91.62
N LEU A 9 27.82 -16.57 91.18
CA LEU A 9 29.25 -16.30 91.50
C LEU A 9 30.37 -16.79 90.55
N ALA A 10 31.41 -15.95 90.54
CA ALA A 10 32.79 -16.06 90.01
C ALA A 10 32.96 -15.76 88.51
N ALA A 11 33.45 -14.59 88.09
CA ALA A 11 34.73 -13.89 88.33
C ALA A 11 35.88 -14.33 87.39
N LEU A 12 36.55 -13.28 86.89
CA LEU A 12 37.86 -13.20 86.23
C LEU A 12 38.00 -13.54 84.74
N ALA A 13 38.02 -12.45 83.97
CA ALA A 13 39.11 -12.02 83.09
C ALA A 13 39.79 -13.06 82.18
N SER A 14 39.54 -12.92 80.88
CA SER A 14 40.63 -13.00 79.90
C SER A 14 40.22 -12.38 78.58
N LEU A 15 41.20 -11.68 78.03
CA LEU A 15 41.23 -10.87 76.83
C LEU A 15 41.02 -11.71 75.56
N THR A 16 40.59 -11.02 74.50
CA THR A 16 40.72 -11.30 73.05
C THR A 16 39.72 -12.20 72.29
N MET A 17 39.14 -11.53 71.28
CA MET A 17 38.72 -11.98 69.94
C MET A 17 37.50 -12.89 69.78
N LEU A 18 36.37 -12.30 69.35
CA LEU A 18 35.48 -12.90 68.36
C LEU A 18 34.73 -11.80 67.59
N LEU A 19 34.55 -12.06 66.30
CA LEU A 19 34.24 -11.16 65.18
C LEU A 19 32.93 -10.37 65.37
N PRO A 20 32.82 -9.12 64.87
CA PRO A 20 31.51 -8.57 64.59
C PRO A 20 30.91 -9.36 63.41
N GLU A 21 29.82 -10.09 63.68
CA GLU A 21 28.87 -10.48 62.65
C GLU A 21 28.26 -9.19 62.09
N THR A 22 28.89 -8.62 61.07
CA THR A 22 28.23 -7.66 60.21
C THR A 22 27.22 -8.45 59.38
N SER A 23 25.96 -8.39 59.78
CA SER A 23 24.84 -8.71 58.91
C SER A 23 25.07 -8.03 57.57
N TYR A 24 25.25 -8.83 56.51
CA TYR A 24 25.25 -8.34 55.14
C TYR A 24 23.89 -7.73 54.86
N SER A 25 23.79 -6.41 54.94
CA SER A 25 22.81 -5.68 54.15
C SER A 25 23.37 -5.65 52.73
N GLN A 26 22.85 -6.52 51.88
CA GLN A 26 23.03 -6.42 50.45
C GLN A 26 22.51 -5.05 50.03
N GLU A 27 23.40 -4.15 49.60
CA GLU A 27 22.98 -2.98 48.84
C GLU A 27 22.40 -3.51 47.53
N GLU A 28 21.08 -3.64 47.45
CA GLU A 28 20.40 -3.67 46.16
C GLU A 28 20.77 -2.38 45.43
N LYS A 29 21.54 -2.53 44.34
CA LYS A 29 21.59 -1.48 43.32
C LYS A 29 20.14 -1.24 42.91
N PRO A 30 19.60 -0.02 43.05
CA PRO A 30 18.27 0.24 42.54
C PRO A 30 18.36 0.15 41.01
N ASP A 31 17.84 -0.94 40.45
CA ASP A 31 17.59 -1.06 39.01
C ASP A 31 16.41 -0.12 38.69
N THR A 32 16.72 1.16 38.59
CA THR A 32 15.72 2.22 38.57
C THR A 32 15.15 2.30 37.16
N ILE A 33 14.06 1.56 36.92
CA ILE A 33 13.28 1.69 35.70
C ILE A 33 12.57 3.05 35.76
N LEU A 34 13.02 4.00 34.94
CA LEU A 34 12.28 5.23 34.69
C LEU A 34 11.02 4.88 33.88
N HIS A 35 9.88 4.78 34.55
CA HIS A 35 8.61 4.42 33.94
C HIS A 35 7.73 5.67 33.73
N ILE A 36 7.66 6.15 32.50
CA ILE A 36 6.82 7.28 32.08
C ILE A 36 5.80 6.77 31.08
N THR A 37 4.52 6.79 31.44
CA THR A 37 3.42 6.22 30.64
C THR A 37 3.00 7.06 29.44
N THR A 38 3.23 8.37 29.48
CA THR A 38 2.86 9.31 28.40
C THR A 38 3.92 10.41 28.27
N PRO A 39 5.11 10.10 27.73
CA PRO A 39 6.12 11.11 27.47
C PRO A 39 5.68 12.04 26.35
N SER A 40 5.92 13.34 26.50
CA SER A 40 5.52 14.36 25.52
C SER A 40 6.52 14.44 24.35
N LYS A 41 7.82 14.51 24.65
CA LYS A 41 8.92 14.44 23.67
C LYS A 41 10.05 13.61 24.26
N VAL A 42 10.57 12.62 23.52
CA VAL A 42 11.72 11.80 23.92
C VAL A 42 12.88 12.09 22.97
N VAL A 43 14.01 12.52 23.53
CA VAL A 43 15.25 12.82 22.78
C VAL A 43 16.30 11.80 23.18
N VAL A 44 16.75 11.00 22.22
CA VAL A 44 17.85 10.04 22.42
C VAL A 44 19.10 10.59 21.77
N THR A 45 20.17 10.77 22.56
CA THR A 45 21.49 11.22 22.10
C THR A 45 22.49 10.10 22.34
N GLU A 46 23.08 9.57 21.27
CA GLU A 46 24.11 8.54 21.35
C GLU A 46 25.50 9.12 21.01
N ASN A 47 26.51 8.75 21.78
CA ASN A 47 27.91 9.06 21.50
C ASN A 47 28.82 7.88 21.88
N ALA A 48 30.13 8.00 21.63
CA ALA A 48 31.10 6.95 21.94
C ALA A 48 31.18 6.60 23.44
N SER A 49 30.73 7.51 24.32
CA SER A 49 30.75 7.32 25.78
C SER A 49 29.49 6.61 26.30
N GLY A 50 28.38 6.63 25.56
CA GLY A 50 27.09 6.09 26.01
C GLY A 50 25.87 6.64 25.26
N SER A 51 24.69 6.16 25.66
CA SER A 51 23.38 6.69 25.23
C SER A 51 22.77 7.54 26.33
N LYS A 52 22.23 8.70 25.97
CA LYS A 52 21.47 9.59 26.84
C LYS A 52 20.02 9.66 26.35
N VAL A 53 19.06 9.35 27.22
CA VAL A 53 17.63 9.48 26.95
C VAL A 53 17.07 10.62 27.79
N GLU A 54 16.55 11.66 27.14
CA GLU A 54 15.87 12.78 27.77
C GLU A 54 14.38 12.76 27.46
N VAL A 55 13.55 13.04 28.45
CA VAL A 55 12.11 13.28 28.28
C VAL A 55 11.84 14.76 28.56
N ARG A 56 11.20 15.45 27.62
CA ARG A 56 10.92 16.89 27.68
C ARG A 56 9.42 17.17 27.55
N SER A 57 8.99 18.27 28.16
CA SER A 57 7.62 18.80 28.05
C SER A 57 7.37 19.44 26.68
N LEU A 58 6.14 19.38 26.18
CA LEU A 58 5.73 20.00 24.90
C LEU A 58 5.17 21.42 25.07
N THR A 59 4.77 21.80 26.28
CA THR A 59 3.93 22.99 26.52
C THR A 59 4.67 24.17 27.18
N ASP A 60 5.78 23.94 27.88
CA ASP A 60 6.57 24.98 28.56
C ASP A 60 8.04 24.90 28.11
N ASP A 61 8.40 25.63 27.04
CA ASP A 61 9.78 25.85 26.58
C ASP A 61 10.72 24.62 26.53
N GLU A 62 10.17 23.43 26.26
CA GLU A 62 10.90 22.15 26.28
C GLU A 62 11.58 21.80 27.61
N GLU A 63 10.97 22.13 28.75
CA GLU A 63 11.52 21.80 30.07
C GLU A 63 11.88 20.30 30.19
N LEU A 64 13.08 20.03 30.71
CA LEU A 64 13.60 18.68 30.89
C LEU A 64 12.91 18.00 32.08
N ILE A 65 12.09 16.98 31.81
CA ILE A 65 11.35 16.21 32.80
C ILE A 65 12.25 15.14 33.43
N ALA A 66 13.03 14.44 32.62
CA ALA A 66 13.93 13.39 33.09
C ALA A 66 15.09 13.15 32.11
N SER A 67 16.24 12.70 32.62
CA SER A 67 17.40 12.32 31.82
C SER A 67 18.06 11.08 32.41
N VAL A 68 18.34 10.08 31.56
CA VAL A 68 19.06 8.85 31.91
C VAL A 68 20.26 8.70 31.00
N PHE A 69 21.43 8.35 31.55
CA PHE A 69 22.63 8.06 30.76
C PHE A 69 23.08 6.62 31.00
N THR A 70 23.34 5.89 29.92
CA THR A 70 23.84 4.52 29.92
C THR A 70 25.19 4.50 29.21
N GLY A 71 26.27 4.22 29.95
CA GLY A 71 27.63 4.18 29.39
C GLY A 71 27.86 2.94 28.54
N TYR A 72 28.60 3.09 27.43
CA TYR A 72 29.06 1.96 26.63
C TYR A 72 30.43 1.45 27.11
N SER A 73 30.74 0.19 26.83
CA SER A 73 32.08 -0.37 27.11
C SER A 73 33.14 0.21 26.17
N SER A 74 34.40 0.22 26.59
CA SER A 74 35.52 0.83 25.87
C SER A 74 35.81 0.28 24.46
N GLU A 75 35.18 -0.83 24.05
CA GLU A 75 35.32 -1.44 22.73
C GLU A 75 34.11 -1.22 21.80
N SER A 76 33.13 -0.40 22.20
CA SER A 76 31.89 -0.21 21.45
C SER A 76 32.05 0.78 20.29
N SER A 77 31.72 0.35 19.06
CA SER A 77 31.50 1.26 17.93
C SER A 77 30.01 1.58 17.79
N VAL A 78 29.69 2.86 17.72
CA VAL A 78 28.30 3.35 17.70
C VAL A 78 28.04 4.06 16.37
N SER A 79 27.00 3.60 15.66
CA SER A 79 26.50 4.24 14.45
C SER A 79 25.00 4.45 14.62
N SER A 80 24.60 5.71 14.73
CA SER A 80 23.21 6.09 14.94
C SER A 80 22.69 6.79 13.68
N LYS A 81 21.52 6.36 13.21
CA LYS A 81 20.79 7.01 12.12
C LYS A 81 19.43 7.45 12.64
N SER A 82 19.18 8.75 12.72
CA SER A 82 17.86 9.30 13.02
C SER A 82 17.05 9.45 11.74
N ARG A 83 15.76 9.11 11.81
CA ARG A 83 14.79 9.34 10.73
C ARG A 83 13.58 10.03 11.33
N GLU A 84 13.17 11.13 10.72
CA GLU A 84 11.97 11.84 11.12
C GLU A 84 10.87 11.55 10.09
N GLY A 85 9.72 11.12 10.60
CA GLY A 85 8.55 10.80 9.78
C GLY A 85 7.41 11.74 10.13
N PHE A 86 6.92 12.50 9.15
CA PHE A 86 5.79 13.40 9.34
C PHE A 86 4.56 12.90 8.58
N LEU A 87 3.41 12.93 9.26
CA LEU A 87 2.10 12.86 8.61
C LEU A 87 1.80 14.25 8.05
N ASN A 88 1.81 14.41 6.74
CA ASN A 88 1.52 15.70 6.11
C ASN A 88 0.01 15.97 6.03
N SER A 89 -0.39 17.21 6.26
CA SER A 89 -1.79 17.67 6.20
C SER A 89 -2.38 17.48 4.80
N TRP A 90 -3.43 16.66 4.74
CA TRP A 90 -4.20 16.23 3.56
C TRP A 90 -4.96 17.41 2.96
N TRP A 91 -4.55 17.85 1.75
CA TRP A 91 -5.32 18.66 0.79
C TRP A 91 -4.49 19.08 -0.43
N TYR A 92 -3.14 19.08 -0.33
CA TYR A 92 -2.24 19.41 -1.45
C TYR A 92 -1.06 18.46 -1.68
N ASN A 93 -0.68 17.63 -0.70
CA ASN A 93 0.42 16.69 -0.82
C ASN A 93 -0.11 15.26 -0.91
N ARG A 94 0.19 14.57 -2.02
CA ARG A 94 -0.20 13.17 -2.32
C ARG A 94 0.39 12.14 -1.34
N ASN A 95 1.30 12.57 -0.46
CA ASN A 95 2.09 11.73 0.42
C ASN A 95 1.40 11.60 1.77
N LEU A 96 1.07 10.37 2.16
CA LEU A 96 0.52 10.03 3.47
C LEU A 96 1.61 10.13 4.55
N LEU A 97 2.81 9.65 4.23
CA LEU A 97 3.96 9.61 5.12
C LEU A 97 5.23 9.85 4.33
N ASN A 98 6.04 10.82 4.75
CA ASN A 98 7.42 10.99 4.27
C ASN A 98 8.37 10.55 5.37
N VAL A 99 9.42 9.82 5.01
CA VAL A 99 10.56 9.53 5.89
C VAL A 99 11.76 10.25 5.31
N GLU A 100 11.97 11.48 5.76
CA GLU A 100 13.04 12.34 5.25
C GLU A 100 14.40 11.91 5.82
N GLU A 101 15.39 11.82 4.94
CA GLU A 101 16.80 11.77 5.30
C GLU A 101 17.36 13.19 5.06
N ASN A 102 18.37 13.62 5.81
CA ASN A 102 18.94 14.99 5.77
C ASN A 102 19.60 15.38 4.42
N GLN A 103 19.39 14.59 3.37
CA GLN A 103 19.89 14.77 2.01
C GLN A 103 18.70 14.52 1.07
N GLY A 104 18.55 15.31 0.00
CA GLY A 104 17.32 15.49 -0.79
C GLY A 104 16.76 14.28 -1.58
N SER A 105 16.91 13.07 -1.06
CA SER A 105 16.23 11.85 -1.44
C SER A 105 15.56 11.23 -0.22
N HIS A 106 14.33 10.74 -0.39
CA HIS A 106 13.57 10.20 0.73
C HIS A 106 12.66 9.05 0.29
N TRP A 107 12.32 8.20 1.26
CA TRP A 107 11.27 7.20 1.09
C TRP A 107 9.94 7.79 1.55
N GLY A 108 8.85 7.33 0.94
CA GLY A 108 7.53 7.70 1.42
C GLY A 108 6.44 6.73 1.00
N VAL A 109 5.26 7.01 1.54
CA VAL A 109 4.02 6.30 1.25
C VAL A 109 2.99 7.30 0.74
N SER A 110 2.30 6.98 -0.34
CA SER A 110 1.37 7.90 -1.01
C SER A 110 0.12 7.16 -1.50
N LEU A 111 -0.92 7.94 -1.81
CA LEU A 111 -2.02 7.50 -2.67
C LEU A 111 -1.82 8.12 -4.06
N ASP A 112 -2.37 7.49 -5.09
CA ASP A 112 -2.27 8.01 -6.45
C ASP A 112 -3.24 7.40 -7.47
N GLY A 113 -3.62 8.22 -8.45
CA GLY A 113 -3.85 7.75 -9.82
C GLY A 113 -5.21 7.12 -10.04
N VAL A 114 -6.29 7.85 -9.70
CA VAL A 114 -7.61 7.45 -10.20
C VAL A 114 -7.67 7.73 -11.70
N CYS A 115 -7.93 6.68 -12.47
CA CYS A 115 -7.91 6.69 -13.92
C CYS A 115 -9.29 6.33 -14.46
N ILE A 116 -9.77 7.10 -15.42
CA ILE A 116 -11.00 6.80 -16.17
C ILE A 116 -10.68 6.94 -17.65
N GLY A 117 -10.97 5.90 -18.44
CA GLY A 117 -10.62 5.89 -19.86
C GLY A 117 -11.53 5.05 -20.72
N LEU A 118 -11.44 5.24 -22.04
CA LEU A 118 -12.11 4.40 -23.03
C LEU A 118 -11.17 3.27 -23.42
N THR A 119 -11.64 2.03 -23.32
CA THR A 119 -10.83 0.83 -23.57
C THR A 119 -11.18 0.20 -24.91
N ASN A 120 -10.19 0.07 -25.79
CA ASN A 120 -10.31 -0.56 -27.09
C ASN A 120 -9.87 -2.02 -26.98
N ALA A 121 -10.65 -2.91 -27.59
CA ALA A 121 -10.29 -4.31 -27.78
C ALA A 121 -9.54 -4.44 -29.10
N LEU A 122 -8.22 -4.20 -29.09
CA LEU A 122 -7.39 -4.35 -30.27
C LEU A 122 -7.49 -5.79 -30.80
N ASP A 123 -7.45 -5.94 -32.12
CA ASP A 123 -7.72 -7.19 -32.85
C ASP A 123 -9.22 -7.52 -33.01
N GLN A 124 -10.13 -6.64 -32.57
CA GLN A 124 -11.55 -6.70 -32.90
C GLN A 124 -11.95 -5.61 -33.89
N THR A 125 -12.73 -5.98 -34.90
CA THR A 125 -13.28 -5.02 -35.86
C THR A 125 -14.47 -4.26 -35.25
N PRO A 126 -14.58 -2.94 -35.46
CA PRO A 126 -15.74 -2.15 -34.98
C PRO A 126 -17.07 -2.65 -35.57
N GLU A 127 -17.06 -3.14 -36.80
CA GLU A 127 -18.22 -3.75 -37.44
C GLU A 127 -18.47 -5.14 -36.85
N GLY A 128 -19.47 -5.22 -35.97
CA GLY A 128 -19.93 -6.47 -35.36
C GLY A 128 -19.09 -6.99 -34.20
N GLY A 129 -18.15 -6.18 -33.69
CA GLY A 129 -17.28 -6.48 -32.55
C GLY A 129 -17.53 -5.61 -31.31
N LEU A 130 -16.56 -5.60 -30.40
CA LEU A 130 -16.59 -4.77 -29.19
C LEU A 130 -16.42 -3.29 -29.54
N GLN A 131 -17.28 -2.44 -28.99
CA GLN A 131 -17.34 -1.02 -29.33
C GLN A 131 -16.48 -0.21 -28.38
N TRP A 132 -15.39 0.37 -28.89
CA TRP A 132 -14.48 1.21 -28.10
C TRP A 132 -15.21 2.38 -27.42
N SER A 133 -16.10 3.07 -28.12
CA SER A 133 -16.85 4.22 -27.61
C SER A 133 -17.84 3.90 -26.47
N LYS A 134 -18.09 2.61 -26.21
CA LYS A 134 -18.98 2.12 -25.14
C LYS A 134 -18.24 1.29 -24.09
N SER A 135 -16.94 1.09 -24.28
CA SER A 135 -16.08 0.28 -23.44
C SER A 135 -15.18 1.19 -22.62
N PHE A 136 -15.07 0.94 -21.32
CA PHE A 136 -14.37 1.85 -20.42
C PHE A 136 -13.57 1.12 -19.34
N GLU A 137 -12.56 1.82 -18.82
CA GLU A 137 -11.73 1.48 -17.68
C GLU A 137 -12.01 2.46 -16.54
N ILE A 138 -12.15 1.94 -15.33
CA ILE A 138 -12.04 2.70 -14.08
C ILE A 138 -10.97 1.99 -13.25
N SER A 139 -9.90 2.69 -12.91
CA SER A 139 -8.78 2.15 -12.16
C SER A 139 -8.42 3.09 -11.02
N TRP A 140 -8.02 2.52 -9.89
CA TRP A 140 -7.22 3.24 -8.91
C TRP A 140 -5.83 2.63 -8.96
N LEU A 141 -4.91 3.35 -9.60
CA LEU A 141 -3.58 2.88 -9.94
C LEU A 141 -2.81 2.45 -8.69
N SER A 142 -2.75 3.32 -7.67
CA SER A 142 -2.12 3.01 -6.39
C SER A 142 -2.98 3.52 -5.22
N CYS A 143 -3.84 2.65 -4.67
CA CYS A 143 -4.50 2.90 -3.39
C CYS A 143 -3.56 2.70 -2.18
N LEU A 144 -2.35 2.20 -2.43
CA LEU A 144 -1.20 2.30 -1.56
C LEU A 144 0.05 2.33 -2.44
N ASN A 145 0.97 3.26 -2.20
CA ASN A 145 2.18 3.39 -2.99
C ASN A 145 3.38 3.58 -2.08
N VAL A 146 4.41 2.74 -2.21
CA VAL A 146 5.72 2.99 -1.60
C VAL A 146 6.63 3.55 -2.67
N TYR A 147 7.34 4.63 -2.37
CA TYR A 147 8.19 5.28 -3.34
C TYR A 147 9.52 5.73 -2.75
N TYR A 148 10.49 5.85 -3.64
CA TYR A 148 11.76 6.50 -3.40
C TYR A 148 11.87 7.70 -4.34
N GLU A 149 12.01 8.88 -3.76
CA GLU A 149 12.15 10.14 -4.48
C GLU A 149 13.60 10.60 -4.42
N PHE A 150 14.12 11.06 -5.56
CA PHE A 150 15.47 11.58 -5.70
C PHE A 150 15.49 12.67 -6.76
N SER A 151 15.91 13.88 -6.38
CA SER A 151 15.91 15.04 -7.28
C SER A 151 14.52 15.27 -7.88
N ARG A 152 14.37 15.21 -9.21
CA ARG A 152 13.09 15.38 -9.95
C ARG A 152 12.44 14.06 -10.32
N SER A 153 12.91 12.96 -9.77
CA SER A 153 12.56 11.61 -10.18
C SER A 153 12.04 10.83 -9.00
N ARG A 154 11.10 9.93 -9.28
CA ARG A 154 10.52 9.06 -8.27
C ARG A 154 10.30 7.67 -8.86
N ILE A 155 10.76 6.64 -8.16
CA ILE A 155 10.44 5.25 -8.47
C ILE A 155 9.44 4.77 -7.43
N SER A 156 8.40 4.08 -7.86
CA SER A 156 7.31 3.70 -6.97
C SER A 156 6.76 2.31 -7.28
N LEU A 157 6.41 1.59 -6.23
CA LEU A 157 5.74 0.30 -6.27
C LEU A 157 4.43 0.41 -5.51
N GLY A 158 3.32 0.22 -6.21
CA GLY A 158 1.99 0.38 -5.64
C GLY A 158 1.18 -0.90 -5.58
N LEU A 159 0.01 -0.77 -4.95
CA LEU A 159 -1.10 -1.70 -4.98
C LEU A 159 -2.34 -0.95 -5.42
N GLY A 160 -3.08 -1.51 -6.36
CA GLY A 160 -4.26 -0.87 -6.94
C GLY A 160 -5.28 -1.88 -7.45
N PHE A 161 -6.29 -1.37 -8.15
CA PHE A 161 -7.32 -2.20 -8.76
C PHE A 161 -7.86 -1.62 -10.06
N ASP A 162 -8.25 -2.51 -10.97
CA ASP A 162 -8.78 -2.20 -12.29
C ASP A 162 -10.20 -2.75 -12.47
N TRP A 163 -11.09 -1.97 -13.09
CA TRP A 163 -12.32 -2.48 -13.69
C TRP A 163 -12.39 -2.10 -15.15
N ARG A 164 -12.34 -3.09 -16.03
CA ARG A 164 -12.54 -2.92 -17.46
C ARG A 164 -13.87 -3.51 -17.89
N ASN A 165 -14.63 -2.73 -18.66
CA ASN A 165 -15.85 -3.17 -19.30
C ASN A 165 -15.69 -3.05 -20.81
N TYR A 166 -15.80 -4.18 -21.50
CA TYR A 166 -15.88 -4.25 -22.96
C TYR A 166 -17.32 -4.47 -23.35
N LYS A 167 -17.90 -3.57 -24.14
CA LYS A 167 -19.34 -3.53 -24.41
C LYS A 167 -19.62 -3.56 -25.91
N VAL A 168 -20.70 -4.22 -26.27
CA VAL A 168 -21.35 -4.15 -27.58
C VAL A 168 -22.83 -3.84 -27.36
N THR A 169 -23.41 -2.96 -28.17
CA THR A 169 -24.84 -2.61 -28.11
C THR A 169 -25.60 -2.98 -29.38
N THR A 170 -25.01 -3.82 -30.22
CA THR A 170 -25.66 -4.32 -31.44
C THR A 170 -26.69 -5.39 -31.08
N SER A 171 -27.86 -5.33 -31.72
CA SER A 171 -28.98 -6.23 -31.44
C SER A 171 -28.75 -7.67 -31.89
N GLY A 172 -27.89 -7.90 -32.88
CA GLY A 172 -27.73 -9.22 -33.50
C GLY A 172 -26.73 -10.18 -32.84
N ARG A 173 -25.98 -9.76 -31.81
CA ARG A 173 -24.93 -10.60 -31.19
C ARG A 173 -24.81 -10.39 -29.68
N ALA A 174 -24.65 -11.48 -28.95
CA ALA A 174 -24.37 -11.53 -27.53
C ALA A 174 -22.99 -12.15 -27.27
N LEU A 175 -22.36 -11.79 -26.15
CA LEU A 175 -21.17 -12.49 -25.67
C LEU A 175 -21.66 -13.72 -24.91
N VAL A 176 -21.07 -14.86 -25.22
CA VAL A 176 -21.37 -16.14 -24.57
C VAL A 176 -20.10 -16.78 -24.05
N ALA A 177 -20.21 -17.51 -22.93
CA ALA A 177 -19.13 -18.37 -22.47
C ALA A 177 -19.00 -19.58 -23.42
N ASN A 178 -17.78 -20.01 -23.70
CA ASN A 178 -17.54 -21.23 -24.47
C ASN A 178 -17.18 -22.41 -23.53
N ALA A 179 -17.10 -23.62 -24.09
CA ALA A 179 -16.79 -24.83 -23.32
C ALA A 179 -15.40 -24.79 -22.64
N ASP A 180 -14.46 -24.03 -23.22
CA ASP A 180 -13.10 -23.84 -22.69
C ASP A 180 -13.03 -22.70 -21.66
N LYS A 181 -14.17 -22.22 -21.15
CA LYS A 181 -14.28 -21.05 -20.26
C LYS A 181 -13.70 -19.76 -20.86
N GLY A 182 -13.58 -19.70 -22.17
CA GLY A 182 -13.34 -18.50 -22.96
C GLY A 182 -14.64 -17.77 -23.30
N ILE A 183 -14.54 -16.82 -24.22
CA ILE A 183 -15.68 -16.04 -24.70
C ILE A 183 -15.88 -16.27 -26.20
N GLY A 184 -17.11 -16.10 -26.69
CA GLY A 184 -17.46 -16.19 -28.10
C GLY A 184 -18.64 -15.30 -28.44
N TRP A 185 -18.95 -15.24 -29.73
CA TRP A 185 -20.17 -14.62 -30.23
C TRP A 185 -21.30 -15.66 -30.26
N GLY A 186 -22.45 -15.29 -29.73
CA GLY A 186 -23.70 -16.05 -29.83
C GLY A 186 -24.86 -15.14 -30.22
N ASN A 187 -26.04 -15.72 -30.34
CA ASN A 187 -27.27 -14.98 -30.65
C ASN A 187 -28.11 -14.79 -29.37
N TYR A 188 -28.95 -13.77 -29.36
CA TYR A 188 -30.01 -13.68 -28.36
C TYR A 188 -31.08 -14.77 -28.65
N PRO A 189 -31.86 -15.20 -27.65
CA PRO A 189 -32.90 -16.21 -27.84
C PRO A 189 -34.03 -15.72 -28.77
N GLY A 190 -34.53 -16.56 -29.67
CA GLY A 190 -35.66 -16.22 -30.54
C GLY A 190 -35.40 -15.00 -31.43
N ASN A 191 -36.44 -14.21 -31.74
CA ASN A 191 -36.30 -12.92 -32.45
C ASN A 191 -36.14 -11.73 -31.48
N SER A 192 -35.52 -11.94 -30.33
CA SER A 192 -35.32 -10.89 -29.32
C SER A 192 -34.48 -9.71 -29.83
N GLU A 193 -34.77 -8.51 -29.34
CA GLU A 193 -33.97 -7.31 -29.63
C GLU A 193 -32.86 -7.15 -28.58
N GLY A 194 -31.61 -7.41 -28.98
CA GLY A 194 -30.45 -7.19 -28.11
C GLY A 194 -30.24 -5.73 -27.74
N ARG A 195 -30.14 -5.43 -26.43
CA ARG A 195 -29.83 -4.08 -25.92
C ARG A 195 -28.34 -3.88 -25.76
N PHE A 196 -27.69 -4.79 -25.02
CA PHE A 196 -26.24 -4.81 -24.91
C PHE A 196 -25.74 -6.15 -24.40
N SER A 197 -24.48 -6.42 -24.72
CA SER A 197 -23.68 -7.45 -24.09
C SER A 197 -22.35 -6.85 -23.63
N ARG A 198 -21.84 -7.32 -22.50
CA ARG A 198 -20.55 -6.86 -21.96
C ARG A 198 -19.73 -7.97 -21.32
N LEU A 199 -18.43 -7.85 -21.46
CA LEU A 199 -17.43 -8.50 -20.63
C LEU A 199 -16.95 -7.51 -19.57
N LYS A 200 -17.00 -7.92 -18.31
CA LYS A 200 -16.36 -7.20 -17.19
C LYS A 200 -15.16 -8.00 -16.73
N VAL A 201 -14.02 -7.35 -16.58
CA VAL A 201 -12.81 -7.92 -15.94
C VAL A 201 -12.43 -7.03 -14.76
N PHE A 202 -12.08 -7.67 -13.65
CA PHE A 202 -11.54 -7.00 -12.47
C PHE A 202 -10.16 -7.56 -12.14
N SER A 203 -9.26 -6.64 -11.80
CA SER A 203 -7.85 -6.96 -11.58
C SER A 203 -7.34 -6.29 -10.32
N LEU A 204 -6.52 -7.00 -9.55
CA LEU A 204 -5.63 -6.37 -8.58
C LEU A 204 -4.34 -5.99 -9.30
N GLN A 205 -3.81 -4.81 -9.01
CA GLN A 205 -2.67 -4.24 -9.71
C GLN A 205 -1.47 -4.10 -8.79
N LEU A 206 -0.28 -4.34 -9.33
CA LEU A 206 1.01 -4.01 -8.75
C LEU A 206 1.78 -3.12 -9.75
N PRO A 207 1.50 -1.80 -9.78
CA PRO A 207 2.22 -0.86 -10.64
C PRO A 207 3.65 -0.62 -10.15
N LEU A 208 4.62 -0.73 -11.06
CA LEU A 208 6.00 -0.30 -10.86
C LEU A 208 6.26 0.89 -11.79
N LEU A 209 6.28 2.10 -11.26
CA LEU A 209 6.23 3.32 -12.07
C LEU A 209 7.40 4.23 -11.75
N TYR A 210 7.99 4.79 -12.80
CA TYR A 210 8.91 5.90 -12.76
C TYR A 210 8.15 7.19 -13.06
N GLU A 211 8.30 8.20 -12.20
CA GLU A 211 7.76 9.55 -12.34
C GLU A 211 8.93 10.53 -12.51
N TRP A 212 8.76 11.53 -13.37
CA TRP A 212 9.73 12.59 -13.62
C TRP A 212 9.05 13.95 -13.76
N ASP A 213 9.47 14.90 -12.94
CA ASP A 213 9.02 16.29 -12.98
C ASP A 213 9.84 17.11 -13.96
N VAL A 214 9.18 17.57 -15.03
CA VAL A 214 9.82 18.29 -16.12
C VAL A 214 10.39 19.62 -15.59
N PRO A 215 11.69 19.90 -15.77
CA PRO A 215 12.30 21.15 -15.35
C PRO A 215 11.59 22.38 -15.90
N LYS A 216 11.36 23.37 -15.03
CA LYS A 216 10.73 24.66 -15.37
C LYS A 216 9.34 24.51 -15.99
N SER A 217 8.63 23.43 -15.67
CA SER A 217 7.28 23.16 -16.14
C SER A 217 6.42 22.58 -15.01
N SER A 218 5.11 22.68 -15.14
CA SER A 218 4.14 22.00 -14.28
C SER A 218 3.81 20.59 -14.78
N LEU A 219 4.58 20.07 -15.73
CA LEU A 219 4.35 18.76 -16.32
C LEU A 219 5.10 17.68 -15.55
N THR A 220 4.39 16.58 -15.31
CA THR A 220 4.93 15.37 -14.70
C THR A 220 4.67 14.21 -15.63
N PHE A 221 5.74 13.53 -16.04
CA PHE A 221 5.67 12.30 -16.82
C PHE A 221 5.71 11.09 -15.88
N LYS A 222 4.92 10.06 -16.17
CA LYS A 222 4.97 8.80 -15.41
C LYS A 222 4.79 7.63 -16.35
N ALA A 223 5.65 6.62 -16.24
CA ALA A 223 5.54 5.41 -17.03
C ALA A 223 6.11 4.18 -16.32
N GLY A 224 5.65 3.02 -16.73
CA GLY A 224 6.17 1.75 -16.27
C GLY A 224 5.20 0.58 -16.47
N PRO A 225 5.63 -0.64 -16.10
CA PRO A 225 4.77 -1.80 -16.14
C PRO A 225 3.76 -1.82 -14.98
N ILE A 226 2.60 -2.41 -15.24
CA ILE A 226 1.59 -2.76 -14.25
C ILE A 226 1.36 -4.27 -14.33
N MET A 227 1.70 -4.97 -13.26
CA MET A 227 1.37 -6.39 -13.12
C MET A 227 -0.07 -6.51 -12.63
N ASN A 228 -0.89 -7.28 -13.34
CA ASN A 228 -2.31 -7.43 -13.04
C ASN A 228 -2.62 -8.88 -12.70
N PHE A 229 -3.25 -9.08 -11.57
CA PHE A 229 -3.86 -10.34 -11.17
C PHE A 229 -5.36 -10.25 -11.44
N ASN A 230 -5.80 -10.87 -12.53
CA ASN A 230 -7.20 -10.84 -12.98
C ASN A 230 -8.00 -11.85 -12.13
N THR A 231 -8.62 -11.36 -11.06
CA THR A 231 -9.27 -12.19 -10.04
C THR A 231 -10.72 -12.51 -10.38
N TYR A 232 -11.34 -11.74 -11.29
CA TYR A 232 -12.74 -11.90 -11.61
C TYR A 232 -13.05 -11.48 -13.05
N ALA A 233 -13.89 -12.25 -13.73
CA ALA A 233 -14.55 -11.83 -14.95
C ALA A 233 -16.01 -12.30 -14.99
N SER A 234 -16.83 -11.58 -15.75
CA SER A 234 -18.22 -11.97 -15.99
C SER A 234 -18.74 -11.43 -17.30
N LEU A 235 -19.65 -12.19 -17.92
CA LEU A 235 -20.46 -11.74 -19.04
C LEU A 235 -21.84 -11.29 -18.53
N LYS A 236 -22.35 -10.21 -19.12
CA LYS A 236 -23.74 -9.79 -18.93
C LYS A 236 -24.34 -9.39 -20.27
N SER A 237 -25.45 -10.02 -20.62
CA SER A 237 -26.24 -9.74 -21.83
C SER A 237 -27.66 -9.34 -21.42
N VAL A 238 -28.21 -8.34 -22.09
CA VAL A 238 -29.57 -7.82 -21.85
C VAL A 238 -30.27 -7.66 -23.18
N TRP A 239 -31.51 -8.13 -23.26
CA TRP A 239 -32.37 -8.07 -24.43
C TRP A 239 -33.83 -7.92 -24.02
N ASP A 240 -34.65 -7.49 -24.96
CA ASP A 240 -36.10 -7.50 -24.82
C ASP A 240 -36.68 -8.63 -25.70
N ASP A 241 -37.64 -9.38 -25.16
CA ASP A 241 -38.33 -10.44 -25.90
C ASP A 241 -39.39 -9.86 -26.87
N GLU A 242 -40.07 -10.75 -27.61
CA GLU A 242 -41.11 -10.35 -28.58
C GLU A 242 -42.32 -9.67 -27.93
N ASP A 243 -42.57 -9.94 -26.64
CA ASP A 243 -43.63 -9.33 -25.83
C ASP A 243 -43.18 -7.99 -25.21
N GLY A 244 -41.93 -7.58 -25.43
CA GLY A 244 -41.33 -6.35 -24.89
C GLY A 244 -40.86 -6.46 -23.44
N ASN A 245 -40.82 -7.66 -22.87
CA ASN A 245 -40.27 -7.89 -21.53
C ASN A 245 -38.75 -7.93 -21.56
N ARG A 246 -38.14 -7.31 -20.55
CA ARG A 246 -36.70 -7.24 -20.42
C ARG A 246 -36.13 -8.47 -19.71
N HIS A 247 -35.14 -9.09 -20.34
CA HIS A 247 -34.41 -10.23 -19.81
C HIS A 247 -32.93 -9.92 -19.62
N GLU A 248 -32.30 -10.65 -18.71
CA GLU A 248 -30.86 -10.62 -18.52
C GLU A 248 -30.26 -12.02 -18.38
N SER A 249 -29.08 -12.19 -18.98
CA SER A 249 -28.21 -13.33 -18.76
C SER A 249 -26.92 -12.84 -18.13
N PHE A 250 -26.46 -13.55 -17.12
CA PHE A 250 -25.25 -13.24 -16.40
C PHE A 250 -24.51 -14.54 -16.07
N THR A 251 -23.24 -14.62 -16.46
CA THR A 251 -22.39 -15.77 -16.14
C THR A 251 -21.01 -15.33 -15.69
N LYS A 252 -20.46 -16.07 -14.73
CA LYS A 252 -19.07 -15.97 -14.26
C LYS A 252 -18.24 -17.17 -14.73
N GLU A 253 -18.80 -18.05 -15.55
CA GLU A 253 -18.16 -19.28 -16.04
C GLU A 253 -17.17 -18.97 -17.17
N ILE A 254 -16.34 -17.95 -16.97
CA ILE A 254 -15.27 -17.55 -17.86
C ILE A 254 -13.99 -17.34 -17.06
N GLU A 255 -12.86 -17.73 -17.61
CA GLU A 255 -11.56 -17.62 -16.98
C GLU A 255 -10.72 -16.58 -17.70
N PRO A 256 -10.60 -15.35 -17.15
CA PRO A 256 -9.68 -14.38 -17.70
C PRO A 256 -8.25 -14.91 -17.52
N ARG A 257 -7.33 -14.44 -18.36
CA ARG A 257 -5.91 -14.72 -18.18
C ARG A 257 -5.50 -14.26 -16.79
N ARG A 258 -5.01 -15.15 -15.93
CA ARG A 258 -4.85 -14.83 -14.49
C ARG A 258 -3.83 -13.74 -14.22
N PHE A 259 -2.81 -13.63 -15.06
CA PHE A 259 -1.73 -12.66 -14.91
C PHE A 259 -1.45 -11.93 -16.23
N THR A 260 -1.44 -10.60 -16.19
CA THR A 260 -0.99 -9.77 -17.32
C THR A 260 0.02 -8.72 -16.89
N VAL A 261 0.86 -8.31 -17.84
CA VAL A 261 1.71 -7.12 -17.68
C VAL A 261 1.24 -6.08 -18.68
N ASP A 262 0.76 -4.95 -18.19
CA ASP A 262 0.35 -3.82 -18.98
C ASP A 262 1.44 -2.74 -18.95
N PHE A 263 1.61 -1.98 -20.02
CA PHE A 263 2.45 -0.79 -20.06
C PHE A 263 1.59 0.45 -19.87
N PHE A 264 1.98 1.29 -18.91
CA PHE A 264 1.31 2.54 -18.59
C PHE A 264 2.22 3.71 -18.88
N ALA A 265 1.65 4.78 -19.44
CA ALA A 265 2.29 6.07 -19.53
C ALA A 265 1.26 7.18 -19.31
N SER A 266 1.67 8.27 -18.66
CA SER A 266 0.83 9.43 -18.43
C SER A 266 1.64 10.72 -18.43
N LEU A 267 0.96 11.80 -18.81
CA LEU A 267 1.44 13.16 -18.70
C LEU A 267 0.42 13.96 -17.90
N SER A 268 0.83 14.47 -16.75
CA SER A 268 -0.02 15.19 -15.81
C SER A 268 0.40 16.65 -15.69
N PHE A 269 -0.59 17.55 -15.58
CA PHE A 269 -0.40 18.96 -15.30
C PHE A 269 -0.64 19.24 -13.82
N CYS A 270 0.33 19.91 -13.18
CA CYS A 270 0.36 20.20 -11.75
C CYS A 270 0.13 18.98 -10.85
N LYS A 271 0.47 17.77 -11.33
CA LYS A 271 0.19 16.48 -10.67
C LYS A 271 -1.30 16.24 -10.32
N ALA A 272 -2.23 17.03 -10.87
CA ALA A 272 -3.65 17.00 -10.51
C ALA A 272 -4.50 16.32 -11.59
N ILE A 273 -4.30 16.68 -12.85
CA ILE A 273 -5.06 16.12 -13.98
C ILE A 273 -4.07 15.75 -15.08
N GLY A 274 -4.21 14.58 -15.66
CA GLY A 274 -3.35 14.12 -16.75
C GLY A 274 -4.06 13.28 -17.78
N LEU A 275 -3.40 13.08 -18.90
CA LEU A 275 -3.80 12.09 -19.90
C LEU A 275 -2.95 10.84 -19.71
N TYR A 276 -3.56 9.67 -19.85
CA TYR A 276 -2.84 8.41 -19.81
C TYR A 276 -3.18 7.50 -20.98
N VAL A 277 -2.23 6.63 -21.28
CA VAL A 277 -2.39 5.48 -22.15
C VAL A 277 -1.96 4.23 -21.40
N ARG A 278 -2.73 3.17 -21.56
CA ARG A 278 -2.43 1.86 -20.99
C ARG A 278 -2.62 0.80 -22.05
N TYR A 279 -1.57 0.04 -22.34
CA TYR A 279 -1.58 -1.00 -23.35
C TYR A 279 -1.22 -2.34 -22.72
N SER A 280 -2.03 -3.37 -22.95
CA SER A 280 -1.70 -4.73 -22.57
C SER A 280 -1.31 -5.53 -23.80
N PRO A 281 -0.03 -5.93 -23.96
CA PRO A 281 0.39 -6.81 -25.05
C PRO A 281 -0.16 -8.23 -24.93
N MET A 282 -0.68 -8.59 -23.74
CA MET A 282 -1.24 -9.89 -23.45
C MET A 282 -2.74 -9.91 -23.74
N LYS A 283 -3.21 -11.07 -24.22
CA LYS A 283 -4.63 -11.30 -24.49
C LYS A 283 -5.43 -11.39 -23.19
N VAL A 284 -6.67 -10.87 -23.19
CA VAL A 284 -7.55 -10.85 -21.99
C VAL A 284 -7.89 -12.25 -21.48
N MET A 285 -8.07 -13.22 -22.37
CA MET A 285 -8.40 -14.61 -22.01
C MET A 285 -7.19 -15.54 -22.23
N ASP A 286 -7.12 -16.62 -21.45
CA ASP A 286 -6.17 -17.73 -21.68
C ASP A 286 -6.74 -18.84 -22.58
N ALA A 287 -8.05 -18.82 -22.83
CA ALA A 287 -8.73 -19.85 -23.61
C ALA A 287 -8.11 -20.01 -25.03
N PRO A 288 -7.89 -21.26 -25.48
CA PRO A 288 -7.25 -21.56 -26.77
C PRO A 288 -8.14 -21.22 -27.96
N THR A 289 -9.46 -21.26 -27.75
CA THR A 289 -10.46 -21.01 -28.78
C THR A 289 -11.39 -19.86 -28.38
N GLY A 290 -12.01 -19.24 -29.37
CA GLY A 290 -12.97 -18.17 -29.18
C GLY A 290 -12.39 -16.76 -29.36
N LEU A 291 -13.21 -15.80 -28.96
CA LEU A 291 -12.94 -14.37 -29.06
C LEU A 291 -11.86 -13.97 -28.05
N ASN A 292 -10.83 -13.27 -28.52
CA ASN A 292 -9.76 -12.79 -27.66
C ASN A 292 -9.06 -11.58 -28.30
N PHE A 293 -8.52 -10.70 -27.48
CA PHE A 293 -8.06 -9.37 -27.91
C PHE A 293 -7.08 -8.76 -26.92
N ARG A 294 -6.42 -7.68 -27.33
CA ARG A 294 -5.47 -6.91 -26.52
C ARG A 294 -6.07 -5.57 -26.07
N PRO A 295 -6.11 -5.27 -24.77
CA PRO A 295 -6.57 -3.99 -24.26
C PRO A 295 -5.67 -2.80 -24.66
N LEU A 296 -6.29 -1.72 -25.13
CA LEU A 296 -5.68 -0.38 -25.20
C LEU A 296 -6.63 0.66 -24.63
N THR A 297 -6.28 1.24 -23.49
CA THR A 297 -7.05 2.29 -22.85
C THR A 297 -6.38 3.65 -23.05
N VAL A 298 -7.17 4.65 -23.38
CA VAL A 298 -6.76 6.06 -23.34
C VAL A 298 -7.76 6.82 -22.47
N GLY A 299 -7.26 7.67 -21.58
CA GLY A 299 -8.13 8.36 -20.64
C GLY A 299 -7.49 9.48 -19.87
N VAL A 300 -8.18 9.87 -18.80
CA VAL A 300 -7.76 10.92 -17.87
C VAL A 300 -7.36 10.28 -16.55
N THR A 301 -6.25 10.74 -15.99
CA THR A 301 -5.83 10.43 -14.62
C THR A 301 -6.06 11.65 -13.74
N LEU A 302 -6.48 11.40 -12.51
CA LEU A 302 -6.63 12.37 -11.45
C LEU A 302 -5.63 12.01 -10.35
N GLY A 303 -4.74 12.95 -10.02
CA GLY A 303 -3.92 12.87 -8.83
C GLY A 303 -4.78 13.21 -7.63
N ILE A 304 -4.88 12.27 -6.69
CA ILE A 304 -5.47 12.46 -5.36
C ILE A 304 -4.32 12.58 -4.37
#